data_AF-A0A9N9J0G2-F1
#
_entry.id   AF-A0A9N9J0G2-F1
#
_cell.length_a   1.000
_cell.length_b   1.000
_cell.length_c   1.000
_cell.angle_alpha   90.00
_cell.angle_beta   90.00
_cell.angle_gamma   90.00
#
_symmetry.space_group_name_H-M   'P 1'
#
loop_
_entity.id
_entity.type
_entity.pdbx_description
1 polymer ?
#
loop_
_entity_poly.entity_id
_entity_poly.type
_entity_poly.pdbx_seq_one_letter_code
_entity_poly.pdbx_strand_id
1 'polypeptide(L)'
;PLSEMRESEKYRKDSRYKKYVQLVEKTLQSFDKEVNEWADFISFLGRLLKAFQAYPQYPVIPRKLVVAKRLSQSLNPALPPGVHQKALEVYTHIFKSIGTDQLAEDLPVYSHGLFPFLQYAAMNVKPQLLEIYEVYYLPLRTRLRPVMKALITALLPGLEEEGSESFDKVLFLFEELSGTVEQSYFLQSLWLVLITTPSLRTPALNYLSRQMPKIASKEDVAVMLGDDVGLM
;
A
#
# COMPACT_ATOMS: atom_id res chain seq x y z
N PRO A 1 -2.68 7.40 16.29
CA PRO A 1 -2.79 7.00 17.72
C PRO A 1 -3.86 7.79 18.51
N LEU A 2 -3.89 9.12 18.40
CA LEU A 2 -4.87 9.97 19.11
C LEU A 2 -6.29 9.94 18.53
N SER A 3 -6.44 9.71 17.23
CA SER A 3 -7.71 9.63 16.50
C SER A 3 -8.45 8.31 16.70
N GLU A 4 -7.74 7.19 16.63
CA GLU A 4 -8.28 5.86 16.97
C GLU A 4 -8.77 5.81 18.43
N MET A 5 -8.07 6.49 19.35
CA MET A 5 -8.56 6.68 20.71
C MET A 5 -9.90 7.43 20.72
N ARG A 6 -10.05 8.50 19.93
CA ARG A 6 -11.31 9.29 19.88
C ARG A 6 -12.49 8.53 19.29
N GLU A 7 -12.32 7.78 18.20
CA GLU A 7 -13.43 7.04 17.58
C GLU A 7 -13.80 5.76 18.33
N SER A 8 -12.81 5.02 18.84
CA SER A 8 -13.09 3.84 19.69
C SER A 8 -13.73 4.24 21.04
N GLU A 9 -13.39 5.42 21.58
CA GLU A 9 -14.02 5.97 22.79
C GLU A 9 -15.52 6.23 22.61
N LYS A 10 -15.94 6.69 21.42
CA LYS A 10 -17.35 6.96 21.11
C LYS A 10 -18.23 5.74 21.31
N TYR A 11 -17.75 4.56 20.93
CA TYR A 11 -18.50 3.30 20.99
C TYR A 11 -18.22 2.49 22.26
N ARG A 12 -17.29 2.91 23.11
CA ARG A 12 -16.80 2.12 24.26
C ARG A 12 -17.90 1.72 25.25
N LYS A 13 -18.96 2.53 25.36
CA LYS A 13 -20.12 2.25 26.23
C LYS A 13 -21.17 1.34 25.58
N ASP A 14 -21.15 1.18 24.25
CA ASP A 14 -22.10 0.34 23.52
C ASP A 14 -21.83 -1.15 23.74
N SER A 15 -22.85 -1.87 24.18
CA SER A 15 -22.79 -3.32 24.43
C SER A 15 -22.52 -4.12 23.15
N ARG A 16 -23.05 -3.70 22.00
CA ARG A 16 -22.80 -4.36 20.71
C ARG A 16 -21.35 -4.15 20.26
N TYR A 17 -20.79 -2.96 20.50
CA TYR A 17 -19.37 -2.71 20.22
C TYR A 17 -18.45 -3.56 21.11
N LYS A 18 -18.79 -3.74 22.39
CA LYS A 18 -18.04 -4.66 23.27
C LYS A 18 -18.03 -6.09 22.75
N LYS A 19 -19.16 -6.58 22.23
CA LYS A 19 -19.24 -7.91 21.58
C LYS A 19 -18.39 -7.99 20.32
N TYR A 20 -18.38 -6.92 19.51
CA TYR A 20 -17.51 -6.83 18.34
C TYR A 20 -16.02 -6.94 18.72
N VAL A 21 -15.57 -6.14 19.70
CA VAL A 21 -14.19 -6.20 20.21
C VAL A 21 -13.85 -7.60 20.72
N GLN A 22 -14.72 -8.21 21.54
CA GLN A 22 -14.50 -9.56 22.07
C GLN A 22 -14.42 -10.61 20.97
N LEU A 23 -15.25 -10.51 19.92
CA LEU A 23 -15.21 -11.42 18.78
C LEU A 23 -13.87 -11.31 18.04
N VAL A 24 -13.44 -10.09 17.73
CA VAL A 24 -12.15 -9.85 17.06
C VAL A 24 -10.99 -10.33 17.92
N GLU A 25 -10.97 -10.05 19.22
CA GLU A 25 -9.93 -10.53 20.13
C GLU A 25 -9.87 -12.05 20.20
N LYS A 26 -11.02 -12.72 20.31
CA LYS A 26 -11.09 -14.17 20.32
C LYS A 26 -10.54 -14.76 19.02
N THR A 27 -10.89 -14.17 17.88
CA THR A 27 -10.33 -14.58 16.58
C THR A 27 -8.82 -14.34 16.52
N LEU A 28 -8.32 -13.19 16.97
CA LEU A 28 -6.88 -12.90 16.97
C LEU A 28 -6.09 -13.84 17.87
N GLN A 29 -6.62 -14.21 19.04
CA GLN A 29 -6.00 -15.15 19.97
C GLN A 29 -5.91 -16.58 19.42
N SER A 30 -6.77 -16.92 18.45
CA SER A 30 -6.74 -18.24 17.82
C SER A 30 -5.56 -18.37 16.84
N PHE A 31 -4.99 -17.26 16.38
CA PHE A 31 -3.88 -17.27 15.41
C PHE A 31 -2.68 -18.07 15.92
N ASP A 32 -2.15 -17.75 17.10
CA ASP A 32 -0.91 -18.37 17.59
C ASP A 32 -1.08 -19.85 18.00
N LYS A 33 -2.33 -20.32 18.14
CA LYS A 33 -2.64 -21.69 18.57
C LYS A 33 -3.03 -22.60 17.40
N GLU A 34 -3.75 -22.04 16.42
CA GLU A 34 -4.41 -22.81 15.37
C GLU A 34 -3.73 -22.66 14.01
N VAL A 35 -2.87 -21.65 13.81
CA VAL A 35 -2.24 -21.41 12.51
C VAL A 35 -0.87 -22.06 12.44
N ASN A 36 -0.80 -23.24 11.83
CA ASN A 36 0.44 -23.99 11.62
C ASN A 36 0.73 -24.22 10.13
N GLU A 37 -0.31 -24.35 9.31
CA GLU A 37 -0.22 -24.59 7.88
C GLU A 37 -0.96 -23.52 7.07
N TRP A 38 -0.71 -23.48 5.77
CA TRP A 38 -1.29 -22.46 4.88
C TRP A 38 -2.83 -22.46 4.87
N ALA A 39 -3.48 -23.62 5.02
CA ALA A 39 -4.94 -23.73 5.08
C ALA A 39 -5.51 -23.05 6.33
N ASP A 40 -4.76 -23.05 7.43
CA ASP A 40 -5.15 -22.40 8.68
C ASP A 40 -5.14 -20.88 8.53
N PHE A 41 -4.21 -20.33 7.73
CA PHE A 41 -4.21 -18.89 7.41
C PHE A 41 -5.50 -18.50 6.69
N ILE A 42 -5.91 -19.23 5.65
CA ILE A 42 -7.16 -18.95 4.92
C ILE A 42 -8.36 -19.01 5.87
N SER A 43 -8.41 -20.04 6.71
CA SER A 43 -9.49 -20.22 7.69
C SER A 43 -9.53 -19.11 8.74
N PHE A 44 -8.37 -18.70 9.27
CA PHE A 44 -8.24 -17.57 10.17
C PHE A 44 -8.67 -16.26 9.52
N LEU A 45 -8.15 -15.94 8.33
CA LEU A 45 -8.50 -14.71 7.59
C LEU A 45 -9.98 -14.67 7.25
N GLY A 46 -10.57 -15.81 6.87
CA GLY A 46 -12.01 -15.94 6.63
C GLY A 46 -12.84 -15.66 7.87
N ARG A 47 -12.44 -16.17 9.05
CA ARG A 47 -13.10 -15.85 10.33
C ARG A 47 -12.95 -14.38 10.70
N LEU A 48 -11.77 -13.81 10.51
CA LEU A 48 -11.49 -12.42 10.81
C LEU A 48 -12.33 -11.48 9.93
N LEU A 49 -12.43 -11.76 8.63
CA LEU A 49 -13.29 -11.01 7.73
C LEU A 49 -14.77 -11.07 8.15
N LYS A 50 -15.27 -12.26 8.45
CA LYS A 50 -16.65 -12.45 8.93
C LYS A 50 -16.90 -11.69 10.24
N ALA A 51 -15.91 -11.61 11.13
CA ALA A 51 -16.02 -10.85 12.37
C ALA A 51 -16.21 -9.35 12.12
N PHE A 52 -15.51 -8.77 11.13
CA PHE A 52 -15.71 -7.38 10.71
C PHE A 52 -17.09 -7.18 10.04
N GLN A 53 -17.45 -8.06 9.11
CA GLN A 53 -18.72 -8.00 8.38
C GLN A 53 -19.96 -8.18 9.26
N ALA A 54 -19.82 -8.82 10.43
CA ALA A 54 -20.90 -8.98 11.39
C ALA A 54 -21.29 -7.67 12.10
N TYR A 55 -20.45 -6.63 12.02
CA TYR A 55 -20.66 -5.35 12.70
C TYR A 55 -20.39 -4.14 11.77
N PRO A 56 -21.10 -4.02 10.63
CA PRO A 56 -20.82 -3.01 9.61
C PRO A 56 -21.10 -1.57 10.10
N GLN A 57 -21.86 -1.40 11.19
CA GLN A 57 -22.16 -0.09 11.78
C GLN A 57 -20.97 0.58 12.50
N TYR A 58 -19.88 -0.16 12.74
CA TYR A 58 -18.69 0.37 13.40
C TYR A 58 -17.56 0.55 12.39
N PRO A 59 -17.28 1.80 11.94
CA PRO A 59 -16.21 2.09 10.99
C PRO A 59 -14.82 2.10 11.65
N VAL A 60 -14.57 1.16 12.58
CA VAL A 60 -13.32 1.07 13.34
C VAL A 60 -12.88 -0.39 13.43
N ILE A 61 -11.56 -0.61 13.43
CA ILE A 61 -10.97 -1.95 13.55
C ILE A 61 -10.42 -2.14 14.97
N PRO A 62 -11.05 -3.00 15.80
CA PRO A 62 -10.51 -3.35 17.10
C PRO A 62 -9.11 -3.97 16.97
N ARG A 63 -8.19 -3.56 17.85
CA ARG A 63 -6.82 -4.12 17.91
C ARG A 63 -6.09 -3.99 16.56
N LYS A 64 -6.24 -2.88 15.85
CA LYS A 64 -5.74 -2.72 14.48
C LYS A 64 -4.26 -3.06 14.29
N LEU A 65 -3.41 -2.76 15.27
CA LEU A 65 -1.98 -3.09 15.21
C LEU A 65 -1.75 -4.61 15.15
N VAL A 66 -2.51 -5.38 15.93
CA VAL A 66 -2.44 -6.84 15.92
C VAL A 66 -3.03 -7.38 14.63
N VAL A 67 -4.16 -6.83 14.17
CA VAL A 67 -4.77 -7.17 12.87
C VAL A 67 -3.77 -6.97 11.73
N ALA A 68 -3.19 -5.77 11.63
CA ALA A 68 -2.21 -5.43 10.60
C ALA A 68 -0.97 -6.34 10.65
N LYS A 69 -0.48 -6.66 11.86
CA LYS A 69 0.59 -7.64 12.03
C LYS A 69 0.22 -9.01 11.45
N ARG A 70 -0.96 -9.55 11.75
CA ARG A 70 -1.39 -10.86 11.22
C ARG A 70 -1.59 -10.83 9.71
N LEU A 71 -2.12 -9.73 9.17
CA LEU A 71 -2.25 -9.55 7.73
C LEU A 71 -0.88 -9.48 7.05
N SER A 72 0.09 -8.75 7.61
CA SER A 72 1.46 -8.72 7.10
C SER A 72 2.13 -10.09 7.11
N GLN A 73 1.95 -10.88 8.19
CA GLN A 73 2.43 -12.26 8.25
C GLN A 73 1.80 -13.15 7.18
N SER A 74 0.54 -12.88 6.83
CA SER A 74 -0.19 -13.59 5.78
C SER A 74 0.26 -13.21 4.36
N LEU A 75 1.08 -12.17 4.20
CA LEU A 75 1.71 -11.78 2.93
C LEU A 75 3.17 -12.27 2.82
N ASN A 76 3.58 -13.21 3.68
CA ASN A 76 4.89 -13.84 3.58
C ASN A 76 5.04 -14.56 2.22
N PRO A 77 6.09 -14.30 1.42
CA PRO A 77 6.34 -14.96 0.13
C PRO A 77 6.37 -16.49 0.18
N ALA A 78 6.67 -17.09 1.33
CA ALA A 78 6.66 -18.55 1.50
C ALA A 78 5.25 -19.17 1.53
N LEU A 79 4.20 -18.35 1.67
CA LEU A 79 2.81 -18.80 1.68
C LEU A 79 2.25 -18.86 0.24
N PRO A 80 1.26 -19.72 -0.03
CA PRO A 80 0.70 -19.86 -1.37
C PRO A 80 -0.18 -18.65 -1.75
N PRO A 81 -0.35 -18.37 -3.06
CA PRO A 81 -1.11 -17.22 -3.57
C PRO A 81 -2.53 -17.09 -3.01
N GLY A 82 -3.22 -18.20 -2.73
CA GLY A 82 -4.57 -18.17 -2.15
C GLY A 82 -4.63 -17.54 -0.75
N VAL A 83 -3.56 -17.67 0.05
CA VAL A 83 -3.45 -16.98 1.35
C VAL A 83 -3.28 -15.48 1.12
N HIS A 84 -2.42 -15.09 0.18
CA HIS A 84 -2.19 -13.68 -0.16
C HIS A 84 -3.47 -13.01 -0.65
N GLN A 85 -4.19 -13.64 -1.57
CA GLN A 85 -5.46 -13.10 -2.09
C GLN A 85 -6.48 -12.91 -0.98
N LYS A 86 -6.57 -13.88 -0.05
CA LYS A 86 -7.47 -13.75 1.10
C LYS A 86 -7.05 -12.63 2.04
N ALA A 87 -5.74 -12.43 2.26
CA ALA A 87 -5.24 -11.33 3.09
C ALA A 87 -5.56 -9.97 2.47
N LEU A 88 -5.35 -9.82 1.15
CA LEU A 88 -5.69 -8.60 0.40
C LEU A 88 -7.20 -8.31 0.42
N GLU A 89 -8.06 -9.34 0.39
CA GLU A 89 -9.51 -9.17 0.59
C GLU A 89 -9.83 -8.55 1.96
N VAL A 90 -9.14 -8.98 3.02
CA VAL A 90 -9.31 -8.39 4.36
C VAL A 90 -8.81 -6.94 4.42
N TYR A 91 -7.65 -6.63 3.80
CA TYR A 91 -7.18 -5.24 3.67
C TYR A 91 -8.21 -4.36 2.98
N THR A 92 -8.73 -4.80 1.84
CA THR A 92 -9.76 -4.09 1.06
C THR A 92 -11.01 -3.84 1.91
N HIS A 93 -11.48 -4.83 2.67
CA HIS A 93 -12.63 -4.64 3.56
C HIS A 93 -12.34 -3.61 4.66
N ILE A 94 -11.16 -3.67 5.29
CA ILE A 94 -10.73 -2.71 6.30
C ILE A 94 -10.73 -1.29 5.73
N PHE A 95 -10.12 -1.07 4.56
CA PHE A 95 -10.01 0.26 3.96
C PHE A 95 -11.38 0.83 3.58
N LYS A 96 -12.30 0.00 3.09
CA LYS A 96 -13.71 0.40 2.88
C LYS A 96 -14.40 0.77 4.19
N SER A 97 -14.15 0.02 5.26
CA SER A 97 -14.83 0.20 6.55
C SER A 97 -14.39 1.46 7.30
N ILE A 98 -13.09 1.74 7.33
CA ILE A 98 -12.53 2.88 8.08
C ILE A 98 -12.57 4.20 7.29
N GLY A 99 -12.73 4.13 5.97
CA GLY A 99 -12.76 5.29 5.10
C GLY A 99 -11.40 5.98 4.92
N THR A 100 -11.38 7.00 4.08
CA THR A 100 -10.15 7.71 3.66
C THR A 100 -9.47 8.44 4.81
N ASP A 101 -10.25 9.01 5.74
CA ASP A 101 -9.70 9.80 6.83
C ASP A 101 -8.93 8.97 7.83
N GLN A 102 -9.52 7.88 8.32
CA GLN A 102 -8.81 7.00 9.24
C GLN A 102 -7.69 6.25 8.50
N LEU A 103 -7.87 5.88 7.23
CA LEU A 103 -6.84 5.21 6.45
C LEU A 103 -5.55 6.03 6.35
N ALA A 104 -5.62 7.33 6.04
CA ALA A 104 -4.40 8.10 5.89
C ALA A 104 -3.63 8.32 7.20
N GLU A 105 -4.30 8.24 8.35
CA GLU A 105 -3.60 8.21 9.65
C GLU A 105 -2.97 6.85 9.94
N ASP A 106 -3.57 5.79 9.43
CA ASP A 106 -3.16 4.41 9.66
C ASP A 106 -2.29 3.83 8.55
N LEU A 107 -1.93 4.65 7.55
CA LEU A 107 -1.05 4.29 6.45
C LEU A 107 0.21 3.57 6.94
N PRO A 108 1.01 4.11 7.89
CA PRO A 108 2.21 3.41 8.34
C PRO A 108 1.96 2.01 8.91
N VAL A 109 0.77 1.78 9.49
CA VAL A 109 0.39 0.49 10.09
C VAL A 109 0.08 -0.53 9.00
N TYR A 110 -0.77 -0.17 8.03
CA TYR A 110 -1.21 -1.12 7.00
C TYR A 110 -0.22 -1.25 5.83
N SER A 111 0.50 -0.18 5.48
CA SER A 111 1.51 -0.20 4.42
C SER A 111 2.69 -1.10 4.74
N HIS A 112 3.00 -1.33 6.03
CA HIS A 112 4.13 -2.16 6.45
C HIS A 112 4.11 -3.58 5.84
N GLY A 113 2.92 -4.17 5.71
CA GLY A 113 2.77 -5.49 5.08
C GLY A 113 2.65 -5.44 3.56
N LEU A 114 2.03 -4.39 3.01
CA LEU A 114 1.73 -4.29 1.57
C LEU A 114 2.96 -3.93 0.73
N PHE A 115 3.77 -2.98 1.22
CA PHE A 115 4.89 -2.42 0.46
C PHE A 115 5.98 -3.43 0.08
N PRO A 116 6.46 -4.31 0.97
CA PRO A 116 7.50 -5.27 0.59
C PRO A 116 6.98 -6.41 -0.31
N PHE A 117 5.67 -6.53 -0.51
CA PHE A 117 5.04 -7.72 -1.07
C PHE A 117 5.07 -7.78 -2.62
N LEU A 118 4.97 -6.65 -3.32
CA LEU A 118 4.75 -6.63 -4.78
C LEU A 118 5.77 -7.47 -5.57
N GLN A 119 7.06 -7.35 -5.25
CA GLN A 119 8.14 -8.07 -5.93
C GLN A 119 8.05 -9.60 -5.76
N TYR A 120 7.36 -10.07 -4.72
CA TYR A 120 7.21 -11.49 -4.41
C TYR A 120 5.81 -12.03 -4.75
N ALA A 121 4.87 -11.15 -5.06
CA ALA A 121 3.50 -11.55 -5.37
C ALA A 121 3.47 -12.35 -6.68
N ALA A 122 2.72 -13.45 -6.68
CA ALA A 122 2.45 -14.21 -7.91
C ALA A 122 1.69 -13.35 -8.93
N MET A 123 1.84 -13.66 -10.22
CA MET A 123 1.22 -12.91 -11.33
C MET A 123 -0.28 -12.68 -11.11
N ASN A 124 -1.02 -13.70 -10.68
CA ASN A 124 -2.45 -13.64 -10.41
C ASN A 124 -2.85 -12.90 -9.11
N VAL A 125 -1.88 -12.43 -8.32
CA VAL A 125 -2.11 -11.67 -7.07
C VAL A 125 -1.77 -10.19 -7.26
N LYS A 126 -0.78 -9.87 -8.11
CA LYS A 126 -0.35 -8.49 -8.39
C LYS A 126 -1.52 -7.56 -8.74
N PRO A 127 -2.48 -7.92 -9.61
CA PRO A 127 -3.61 -7.04 -9.92
C PRO A 127 -4.39 -6.58 -8.68
N GLN A 128 -4.67 -7.50 -7.75
CA GLN A 128 -5.41 -7.18 -6.52
C GLN A 128 -4.62 -6.25 -5.59
N LEU A 129 -3.29 -6.40 -5.52
CA LEU A 129 -2.44 -5.49 -4.74
C LEU A 129 -2.38 -4.10 -5.36
N LEU A 130 -2.23 -4.02 -6.69
CA LEU A 130 -2.16 -2.74 -7.41
C LEU A 130 -3.50 -2.00 -7.37
N GLU A 131 -4.62 -2.72 -7.43
CA GLU A 131 -5.96 -2.16 -7.23
C GLU A 131 -6.10 -1.52 -5.84
N ILE A 132 -5.48 -2.10 -4.79
CA ILE A 132 -5.51 -1.49 -3.46
C ILE A 132 -4.81 -0.11 -3.46
N TYR A 133 -3.67 0.01 -4.14
CA TYR A 133 -2.97 1.29 -4.24
C TYR A 133 -3.78 2.32 -5.05
N GLU A 134 -4.36 1.88 -6.17
CA GLU A 134 -5.19 2.75 -6.99
C GLU A 134 -6.45 3.24 -6.26
N VAL A 135 -7.22 2.32 -5.67
CA VAL A 135 -8.54 2.61 -5.11
C VAL A 135 -8.45 3.27 -3.73
N TYR A 136 -7.44 2.95 -2.93
CA TYR A 136 -7.36 3.43 -1.54
C TYR A 136 -6.19 4.37 -1.26
N TYR A 137 -5.08 4.29 -1.99
CA TYR A 137 -3.93 5.16 -1.72
C TYR A 137 -4.01 6.44 -2.54
N LEU A 138 -4.22 6.37 -3.87
CA LEU A 138 -4.30 7.58 -4.71
C LEU A 138 -5.30 8.63 -4.18
N PRO A 139 -6.51 8.28 -3.70
CA PRO A 139 -7.45 9.27 -3.18
C PRO A 139 -6.99 10.02 -1.93
N LEU A 140 -5.95 9.55 -1.23
CA LEU A 140 -5.41 10.22 -0.04
C LEU A 140 -4.60 11.48 -0.38
N ARG A 141 -4.25 11.65 -1.65
CA ARG A 141 -3.55 12.84 -2.16
C ARG A 141 -2.28 13.19 -1.40
N THR A 142 -2.11 14.44 -1.02
CA THR A 142 -0.97 14.96 -0.26
C THR A 142 -0.78 14.26 1.09
N ARG A 143 -1.77 13.52 1.60
CA ARG A 143 -1.65 12.71 2.82
C ARG A 143 -0.81 11.44 2.61
N LEU A 144 -0.44 11.10 1.37
CA LEU A 144 0.54 10.06 1.07
C LEU A 144 1.98 10.48 1.33
N ARG A 145 2.26 11.79 1.48
CA ARG A 145 3.62 12.31 1.68
C ARG A 145 4.44 11.55 2.75
N PRO A 146 3.89 11.20 3.93
CA PRO A 146 4.63 10.47 4.96
C PRO A 146 5.13 9.08 4.54
N VAL A 147 4.50 8.45 3.55
CA VAL A 147 4.84 7.10 3.08
C VAL A 147 5.37 7.08 1.65
N MET A 148 5.45 8.22 0.96
CA MET A 148 5.75 8.31 -0.47
C MET A 148 7.04 7.60 -0.87
N LYS A 149 8.15 7.85 -0.15
CA LYS A 149 9.42 7.16 -0.41
C LYS A 149 9.26 5.64 -0.37
N ALA A 150 8.54 5.13 0.63
CA ALA A 150 8.35 3.70 0.81
C ALA A 150 7.38 3.11 -0.23
N LEU A 151 6.36 3.88 -0.66
CA LEU A 151 5.47 3.50 -1.76
C LEU A 151 6.21 3.42 -3.11
N ILE A 152 7.06 4.41 -3.42
CA ILE A 152 7.93 4.37 -4.61
C ILE A 152 8.83 3.14 -4.56
N THR A 153 9.48 2.90 -3.41
CA THR A 153 10.34 1.73 -3.20
C THR A 153 9.58 0.42 -3.44
N ALA A 154 8.32 0.34 -3.00
CA ALA A 154 7.46 -0.83 -3.16
C ALA A 154 7.07 -1.10 -4.62
N LEU A 155 6.84 -0.04 -5.38
CA LEU A 155 6.34 -0.13 -6.76
C LEU A 155 7.47 -0.30 -7.79
N LEU A 156 8.67 0.24 -7.54
CA LEU A 156 9.80 0.21 -8.49
C LEU A 156 10.14 -1.18 -9.08
N PRO A 157 10.09 -2.30 -8.33
CA PRO A 157 10.32 -3.64 -8.91
C PRO A 157 9.35 -3.98 -10.04
N GLY A 158 8.15 -3.40 -10.05
CA GLY A 158 7.18 -3.56 -11.13
C GLY A 158 7.56 -2.87 -12.44
N LEU A 159 8.64 -2.08 -12.45
CA LEU A 159 9.17 -1.38 -13.63
C LEU A 159 10.51 -1.96 -14.13
N GLU A 160 10.96 -3.11 -13.59
CA GLU A 160 12.24 -3.72 -13.99
C GLU A 160 12.16 -4.37 -15.38
N GLU A 161 11.07 -5.08 -15.67
CA GLU A 161 10.86 -5.78 -16.93
C GLU A 161 9.77 -5.09 -17.77
N GLU A 162 10.20 -4.35 -18.80
CA GLU A 162 9.30 -3.75 -19.78
C GLU A 162 8.47 -4.84 -20.47
N GLY A 163 7.16 -4.62 -20.55
CA GLY A 163 6.21 -5.58 -21.12
C GLY A 163 5.74 -6.68 -20.17
N SER A 164 6.19 -6.68 -18.90
CA SER A 164 5.58 -7.55 -17.89
C SER A 164 4.12 -7.16 -17.63
N GLU A 165 3.29 -8.13 -17.23
CA GLU A 165 1.83 -7.94 -17.04
C GLU A 165 1.48 -6.77 -16.09
N SER A 166 2.35 -6.49 -15.12
CA SER A 166 2.15 -5.42 -14.14
C SER A 166 2.78 -4.09 -14.54
N PHE A 167 3.61 -4.05 -15.59
CA PHE A 167 4.43 -2.89 -15.95
C PHE A 167 3.57 -1.64 -16.17
N ASP A 168 2.59 -1.74 -17.08
CA ASP A 168 1.75 -0.59 -17.45
C ASP A 168 0.92 -0.08 -16.27
N LYS A 169 0.45 -1.00 -15.41
CA LYS A 169 -0.32 -0.62 -14.23
C LYS A 169 0.54 0.11 -13.20
N VAL A 170 1.77 -0.35 -13.00
CA VAL A 170 2.72 0.30 -12.09
C VAL A 170 3.16 1.65 -12.65
N LEU A 171 3.40 1.75 -13.96
CA LEU A 171 3.75 3.01 -14.62
C LEU A 171 2.62 4.04 -14.45
N PHE A 172 1.38 3.63 -14.68
CA PHE A 172 0.19 4.46 -14.43
C PHE A 172 0.15 4.97 -12.98
N LEU A 173 0.39 4.08 -11.99
CA LEU A 173 0.44 4.50 -10.58
C LEU A 173 1.53 5.54 -10.32
N PHE A 174 2.71 5.41 -10.93
CA PHE A 174 3.78 6.40 -10.80
C PHE A 174 3.38 7.78 -11.34
N GLU A 175 2.75 7.81 -12.51
CA GLU A 175 2.28 9.06 -13.15
C GLU A 175 1.21 9.74 -12.28
N GLU A 176 0.23 8.98 -11.81
CA GLU A 176 -0.81 9.49 -10.91
C GLU A 176 -0.24 9.98 -9.58
N LEU A 177 0.69 9.23 -8.97
CA LEU A 177 1.34 9.63 -7.72
C LEU A 177 2.11 10.94 -7.87
N SER A 178 2.85 11.10 -8.98
CA SER A 178 3.62 12.31 -9.29
C SER A 178 2.72 13.56 -9.34
N GLY A 179 1.57 13.47 -10.02
CA GLY A 179 0.60 14.57 -10.05
C GLY A 179 -0.08 14.82 -8.70
N THR A 180 -0.34 13.74 -7.95
CA THR A 180 -1.20 13.76 -6.77
C THR A 180 -0.53 14.33 -5.50
N VAL A 181 0.79 14.16 -5.33
CA VAL A 181 1.53 14.70 -4.17
C VAL A 181 2.37 15.95 -4.45
N GLU A 182 2.25 16.50 -5.66
CA GLU A 182 3.18 17.46 -6.27
C GLU A 182 4.44 16.79 -6.84
N GLN A 183 4.74 17.08 -8.11
CA GLN A 183 5.85 16.48 -8.85
C GLN A 183 7.20 16.71 -8.16
N SER A 184 7.42 17.90 -7.60
CA SER A 184 8.66 18.24 -6.88
C SER A 184 8.91 17.28 -5.70
N TYR A 185 7.88 17.02 -4.89
CA TYR A 185 7.95 16.14 -3.73
C TYR A 185 8.12 14.68 -4.13
N PHE A 186 7.41 14.26 -5.19
CA PHE A 186 7.56 12.93 -5.76
C PHE A 186 9.00 12.68 -6.24
N LEU A 187 9.56 13.60 -7.01
CA LEU A 187 10.94 13.51 -7.51
C LEU A 187 11.94 13.52 -6.35
N GLN A 188 11.80 14.39 -5.35
CA GLN A 188 12.65 14.37 -4.15
C GLN A 188 12.62 13.00 -3.45
N SER A 189 11.43 12.40 -3.32
CA SER A 189 11.28 11.07 -2.73
C SER A 189 11.96 9.99 -3.59
N LEU A 190 11.84 10.07 -4.92
CA LEU A 190 12.49 9.16 -5.86
C LEU A 190 14.03 9.28 -5.83
N TRP A 191 14.57 10.51 -5.77
CA TRP A 191 16.00 10.75 -5.59
C TRP A 191 16.51 10.16 -4.28
N LEU A 192 15.74 10.28 -3.20
CA LEU A 192 16.10 9.67 -1.93
C LEU A 192 16.13 8.14 -2.03
N VAL A 193 15.24 7.51 -2.80
CA VAL A 193 15.30 6.07 -3.10
C VAL A 193 16.57 5.72 -3.88
N LEU A 194 16.94 6.48 -4.91
CA LEU A 194 18.17 6.29 -5.68
C LEU A 194 19.43 6.33 -4.79
N ILE A 195 19.45 7.24 -3.81
CA ILE A 195 20.54 7.37 -2.85
C ILE A 195 20.57 6.18 -1.88
N THR A 196 19.43 5.84 -1.26
CA THR A 196 19.41 4.89 -0.15
C THR A 196 19.25 3.42 -0.55
N THR A 197 18.82 3.12 -1.77
CA THR A 197 18.46 1.76 -2.19
C THR A 197 19.12 1.40 -3.52
N PRO A 198 20.39 0.92 -3.51
CA PRO A 198 21.16 0.66 -4.73
C PRO A 198 20.51 -0.30 -5.72
N SER A 199 19.81 -1.34 -5.23
CA SER A 199 19.15 -2.34 -6.07
C SER A 199 18.05 -1.78 -6.95
N LEU A 200 17.45 -0.64 -6.57
CA LEU A 200 16.34 -0.02 -7.30
C LEU A 200 16.79 1.11 -8.24
N ARG A 201 18.10 1.32 -8.42
CA ARG A 201 18.61 2.41 -9.25
C ARG A 201 18.26 2.25 -10.72
N THR A 202 18.45 1.06 -11.27
CA THR A 202 18.15 0.77 -12.67
C THR A 202 16.68 1.05 -13.02
N PRO A 203 15.67 0.46 -12.34
CA PRO A 203 14.27 0.75 -12.67
C PRO A 203 13.90 2.22 -12.46
N ALA A 204 14.44 2.89 -11.44
CA ALA A 204 14.19 4.31 -11.21
C ALA A 204 14.79 5.21 -12.30
N LEU A 205 16.02 4.95 -12.76
CA LEU A 205 16.64 5.70 -13.85
C LEU A 205 15.95 5.45 -15.19
N ASN A 206 15.50 4.22 -15.45
CA ASN A 206 14.70 3.91 -16.63
C ASN A 206 13.38 4.70 -16.63
N TYR A 207 12.68 4.72 -15.49
CA TYR A 207 11.48 5.55 -15.33
C TYR A 207 11.77 7.04 -15.58
N LEU A 208 12.81 7.61 -14.96
CA LEU A 208 13.18 9.01 -15.17
C LEU A 208 13.53 9.31 -16.63
N SER A 209 14.26 8.41 -17.29
CA SER A 209 14.63 8.54 -18.70
C SER A 209 13.40 8.56 -19.61
N ARG A 210 12.35 7.82 -19.27
CA ARG A 210 11.06 7.82 -19.99
C ARG A 210 10.27 9.12 -19.79
N GLN A 211 10.39 9.76 -18.63
CA GLN A 211 9.71 11.02 -18.31
C GLN A 211 10.44 12.25 -18.88
N MET A 212 11.70 12.10 -19.31
CA MET A 212 12.44 13.20 -19.92
C MET A 212 11.78 13.61 -21.25
N PRO A 213 11.67 14.92 -21.53
CA PRO A 213 11.21 15.39 -22.83
C PRO A 213 12.12 14.84 -23.93
N LYS A 214 11.51 14.36 -25.02
CA LYS A 214 12.27 13.92 -26.19
C LYS A 214 12.85 15.15 -26.88
N ILE A 215 14.14 15.36 -26.71
CA ILE A 215 14.89 16.39 -27.44
C ILE A 215 15.10 15.87 -28.87
N ALA A 216 14.24 16.30 -29.79
CA ALA A 216 14.29 15.85 -31.19
C ALA A 216 15.00 16.88 -32.09
N SER A 217 14.99 18.16 -31.72
CA SER A 217 15.56 19.27 -32.48
C SER A 217 16.48 20.14 -31.62
N LYS A 218 17.33 20.95 -32.29
CA LYS A 218 18.15 21.97 -31.60
C LYS A 218 17.31 23.09 -31.00
N GLU A 219 16.12 23.35 -31.54
CA GLU A 219 15.17 24.30 -30.95
C GLU A 219 14.59 23.78 -29.63
N ASP A 220 14.31 22.47 -29.54
CA ASP A 220 13.86 21.84 -28.28
C ASP A 220 14.92 21.95 -27.17
N VAL A 221 16.21 21.88 -27.52
CA VAL A 221 17.32 22.08 -26.57
C VAL A 221 17.28 23.47 -25.95
N ALA A 222 17.12 24.52 -26.78
CA ALA A 222 17.08 25.90 -26.33
C ALA A 222 15.85 26.19 -25.44
N VAL A 223 14.69 25.61 -25.79
CA VAL A 223 13.46 25.75 -25.01
C VAL A 223 13.55 25.01 -23.66
N MET A 224 14.17 23.83 -23.63
CA MET A 224 14.23 22.98 -22.42
C MET A 224 15.34 23.37 -21.45
N LEU A 225 16.47 23.87 -21.93
CA LEU A 225 17.58 24.33 -21.08
C LEU A 225 17.42 25.79 -20.62
N GLY A 226 16.57 26.56 -21.30
CA GLY A 226 16.52 28.01 -21.17
C GLY A 226 17.80 28.67 -21.71
N ASP A 227 17.77 30.00 -21.88
CA ASP A 227 18.92 30.79 -22.36
C ASP A 227 20.08 30.89 -21.34
N ASP A 228 20.12 30.04 -20.31
CA ASP A 228 21.14 30.11 -19.28
C ASP A 228 22.42 29.39 -19.73
N VAL A 229 23.20 30.12 -20.52
CA VAL A 229 24.52 29.73 -21.06
C VAL A 229 25.57 29.48 -19.95
N GLY A 230 25.24 29.68 -18.68
CA GLY A 230 26.16 29.57 -17.54
C GLY A 230 26.58 28.15 -17.12
N LEU A 231 26.08 27.10 -17.79
CA LEU A 231 26.42 25.69 -17.50
C LEU A 231 27.09 24.95 -18.68
N MET A 232 27.51 25.65 -19.74
CA MET A 232 28.43 25.12 -20.75
C MET A 232 29.88 25.52 -20.47
#